data_AF-A0A960N259-F1
#
_entry.id   AF-A0A960N259-F1
#
_cell.length_a   1.000
_cell.length_b   1.000
_cell.length_c   1.000
_cell.angle_alpha   90.00
_cell.angle_beta   90.00
_cell.angle_gamma   90.00
#
_symmetry.space_group_name_H-M   'P 1'
#
loop_
_entity.id
_entity.type
_entity.pdbx_description
1 polymer ?
#
loop_
_entity_poly.entity_id
_entity_poly.type
_entity_poly.pdbx_seq_one_letter_code
_entity_poly.pdbx_strand_id
1 'polypeptide(L)'
;MDSSSQRPRFRLAWVISGLWLILLCGVNAWALSKLPGNARVPIHWNVSGEIDGWAGRTSLWIMPGTLVGITLLLAFLPRIEPRRENLIQSAGAYQAVWIGAVTLFSLLHLAIISSALGHKVPMNLWAGLTVGLLFVVIGRVLGKVKSNYLMGIRTPWTLSSEYSWEVTHRLGGRLMMAFGVALATLALLDLPGWWLWGGMVGGLFLIIGATFVVSYRAWKHDPSRSSRE
;
A
#
# COMPACT_ATOMS: atom_id res chain seq x y z
N MET A 1 -30.26 -21.67 3.05
CA MET A 1 -28.82 -21.84 2.78
C MET A 1 -28.07 -21.05 3.83
N ASP A 2 -27.24 -21.73 4.62
CA ASP A 2 -26.53 -21.16 5.76
C ASP A 2 -25.43 -20.18 5.29
N SER A 3 -25.67 -18.87 5.49
CA SER A 3 -24.73 -17.79 5.14
C SER A 3 -23.48 -17.76 6.04
N SER A 4 -23.40 -18.63 7.05
CA SER A 4 -22.29 -18.69 8.00
C SER A 4 -20.99 -19.32 7.46
N SER A 5 -21.00 -19.93 6.27
CA SER A 5 -19.91 -20.81 5.82
C SER A 5 -18.85 -20.19 4.87
N GLN A 6 -19.06 -19.00 4.32
CA GLN A 6 -18.08 -18.38 3.41
C GLN A 6 -17.24 -17.32 4.15
N ARG A 7 -16.31 -17.77 5.01
CA ARG A 7 -15.24 -16.88 5.49
C ARG A 7 -14.30 -16.61 4.32
N PRO A 8 -14.02 -15.35 3.94
CA PRO A 8 -12.99 -15.07 2.95
C PRO A 8 -11.67 -15.63 3.48
N ARG A 9 -11.15 -16.65 2.79
CA ARG A 9 -9.94 -17.34 3.19
C ARG A 9 -8.75 -16.58 2.61
N PHE A 10 -8.25 -15.60 3.35
CA PHE A 10 -7.02 -14.87 3.03
C PHE A 10 -5.75 -15.71 3.22
N ARG A 11 -5.80 -17.01 2.88
CA ARG A 11 -4.75 -18.00 3.17
C ARG A 11 -3.41 -17.58 2.57
N LEU A 12 -3.42 -17.08 1.33
CA LEU A 12 -2.19 -16.67 0.65
C LEU A 12 -1.56 -15.45 1.33
N ALA A 13 -2.36 -14.46 1.76
CA ALA A 13 -1.83 -13.32 2.50
C ALA A 13 -1.20 -13.72 3.84
N TRP A 14 -1.82 -14.66 4.57
CA TRP A 14 -1.24 -15.22 5.78
C TRP A 14 0.08 -15.93 5.53
N VAL A 15 0.12 -16.82 4.52
CA VAL A 15 1.33 -17.56 4.16
C VAL A 15 2.45 -16.59 3.79
N ILE A 16 2.19 -15.62 2.90
CA ILE A 16 3.19 -14.65 2.47
C ILE A 16 3.65 -13.77 3.64
N SER A 17 2.74 -13.30 4.49
CA SER A 17 3.10 -12.51 5.68
C SER A 17 3.97 -13.31 6.65
N GLY A 18 3.65 -14.60 6.86
CA GLY A 18 4.45 -15.49 7.69
C GLY A 18 5.84 -15.77 7.12
N LEU A 19 5.94 -16.01 5.80
CA LEU A 19 7.22 -16.20 5.12
C LEU A 19 8.10 -14.94 5.22
N TRP A 20 7.53 -13.76 4.97
CA TRP A 20 8.24 -12.50 5.17
C TRP A 20 8.69 -12.33 6.61
N LEU A 21 7.81 -12.56 7.59
CA LEU A 21 8.15 -12.40 9.00
C LEU A 21 9.29 -13.32 9.42
N ILE A 22 9.25 -14.60 9.03
CA ILE A 22 10.33 -15.56 9.30
C ILE A 22 11.65 -15.08 8.68
N LEU A 23 11.61 -14.66 7.42
CA LEU A 23 12.79 -14.14 6.72
C LEU A 23 13.35 -12.90 7.43
N LEU A 24 12.52 -11.90 7.72
CA LEU A 24 12.97 -10.65 8.34
C LEU A 24 13.52 -10.89 9.76
N CYS A 25 12.89 -11.76 10.54
CA CYS A 25 13.40 -12.14 11.87
C CYS A 25 14.77 -12.83 11.76
N GLY A 26 14.93 -13.75 10.81
CA GLY A 26 16.19 -14.44 10.55
C GLY A 26 17.30 -13.48 10.11
N VAL A 27 17.01 -12.60 9.14
CA VAL A 27 17.97 -11.61 8.63
C VAL A 27 18.31 -10.57 9.71
N ASN A 28 17.35 -10.17 10.55
CA ASN A 28 17.62 -9.30 11.69
C ASN A 28 18.56 -9.94 12.70
N ALA A 29 18.30 -11.19 13.11
CA ALA A 29 19.15 -11.91 14.05
C ALA A 29 20.57 -12.06 13.49
N TRP A 30 20.68 -12.39 12.20
CA TRP A 30 21.96 -12.44 11.49
C TRP A 30 22.66 -11.06 11.46
N ALA A 31 21.97 -9.98 11.08
CA ALA A 31 22.55 -8.64 11.02
C ALA A 31 23.02 -8.15 12.41
N LEU A 32 22.24 -8.42 13.46
CA LEU A 32 22.59 -8.10 14.85
C LEU A 32 23.84 -8.85 15.35
N SER A 33 24.13 -10.02 14.79
CA SER A 33 25.38 -10.75 15.08
C SER A 33 26.62 -10.13 14.43
N LYS A 34 26.42 -9.30 13.38
CA LYS A 34 27.50 -8.61 12.65
C LYS A 34 27.71 -7.18 13.13
N LEU A 35 26.66 -6.52 13.61
CA LEU A 35 26.73 -5.16 14.11
C LEU A 35 27.38 -5.11 15.51
N PRO A 36 28.23 -4.12 15.81
CA PRO A 36 28.67 -3.83 17.18
C PRO A 36 27.51 -3.55 18.14
N GLY A 37 27.74 -3.67 19.46
CA GLY A 37 26.71 -3.41 20.48
C GLY A 37 26.22 -1.96 20.51
N ASN A 38 27.11 -1.01 20.21
CA ASN A 38 26.83 0.43 20.12
C ASN A 38 26.49 0.90 18.69
N ALA A 39 26.31 -0.04 17.75
CA ALA A 39 26.03 0.30 16.36
C ALA A 39 24.75 1.14 16.25
N ARG A 40 24.83 2.17 15.40
CA ARG A 40 23.68 2.98 14.98
C ARG A 40 23.23 2.49 13.62
N VAL A 41 21.92 2.37 13.45
CA VAL A 41 21.29 1.97 12.19
C VAL A 41 20.45 3.12 11.65
N PRO A 42 20.43 3.32 10.33
CA PRO A 42 19.64 4.36 9.71
C PRO A 42 18.15 4.03 9.83
N ILE A 43 17.34 5.05 10.14
CA ILE A 43 15.88 4.92 10.30
C ILE A 43 15.10 5.96 9.50
N HIS A 44 15.79 6.97 8.95
CA HIS A 44 15.19 8.01 8.14
C HIS A 44 16.17 8.50 7.09
N TRP A 45 15.62 8.91 5.95
CA TRP A 45 16.34 9.48 4.81
C TRP A 45 15.65 10.76 4.37
N ASN A 46 16.43 11.80 4.09
CA ASN A 46 15.93 13.08 3.59
C ASN A 46 15.51 12.99 2.11
N VAL A 47 15.03 14.11 1.55
CA VAL A 47 14.61 14.17 0.14
C VAL A 47 15.73 13.90 -0.85
N SER A 48 16.98 14.12 -0.48
CA SER A 48 18.18 13.84 -1.28
C SER A 48 18.61 12.36 -1.19
N GLY A 49 17.93 11.55 -0.38
CA GLY A 49 18.29 10.14 -0.15
C GLY A 49 19.48 9.97 0.79
N GLU A 50 19.81 10.99 1.57
CA GLU A 50 20.87 10.93 2.59
C GLU A 50 20.28 10.56 3.94
N ILE A 51 21.06 9.85 4.76
CA ILE A 51 20.63 9.44 6.10
C ILE A 51 20.71 10.66 7.04
N ASP A 52 19.57 11.08 7.56
CA ASP A 52 19.45 12.16 8.54
C ASP A 52 18.85 11.69 9.89
N GLY A 53 18.44 10.42 9.98
CA GLY A 53 17.92 9.82 11.21
C GLY A 53 18.57 8.48 11.56
N TRP A 54 18.97 8.33 12.82
CA TRP A 54 19.70 7.17 13.33
C TRP A 54 19.09 6.66 14.64
N ALA A 55 19.06 5.35 14.85
CA ALA A 55 18.69 4.71 16.12
C ALA A 55 19.69 3.61 16.52
N GLY A 56 19.57 3.08 17.74
CA GLY A 56 20.37 1.93 18.17
C GLY A 56 19.98 0.65 17.42
N ARG A 57 20.91 -0.30 17.28
CA ARG A 57 20.73 -1.54 16.49
C ARG A 57 19.46 -2.35 16.77
N THR A 58 18.89 -2.26 17.97
CA THR A 58 17.65 -2.95 18.34
C THR A 58 16.42 -2.41 17.60
N SER A 59 16.50 -1.21 17.01
CA SER A 59 15.42 -0.64 16.19
C SER A 59 15.11 -1.46 14.93
N LEU A 60 16.01 -2.37 14.50
CA LEU A 60 15.73 -3.30 13.40
C LEU A 60 14.47 -4.15 13.66
N TRP A 61 14.07 -4.36 14.91
CA TRP A 61 12.85 -5.09 15.27
C TRP A 61 11.55 -4.31 15.08
N ILE A 62 11.62 -2.99 14.85
CA ILE A 62 10.43 -2.17 14.59
C ILE A 62 9.72 -2.66 13.33
N MET A 63 10.43 -2.96 12.25
CA MET A 63 9.80 -3.38 10.98
C MET A 63 9.12 -4.76 11.06
N PRO A 64 9.72 -5.82 11.64
CA PRO A 64 8.98 -7.04 11.95
C PRO A 64 7.75 -6.81 12.82
N GLY A 65 7.85 -5.94 13.85
CA GLY A 65 6.72 -5.54 14.68
C GLY A 65 5.60 -4.86 13.88
N THR A 66 5.96 -3.92 12.99
CA THR A 66 5.03 -3.28 12.05
C THR A 66 4.38 -4.29 11.12
N LEU A 67 5.13 -5.29 10.64
CA LEU A 67 4.60 -6.33 9.76
C LEU A 67 3.56 -7.20 10.49
N VAL A 68 3.81 -7.57 11.75
CA VAL A 68 2.82 -8.23 12.61
C VAL A 68 1.60 -7.34 12.81
N GLY A 69 1.80 -6.07 13.16
CA GLY A 69 0.72 -5.11 13.37
C GLY A 69 -0.19 -4.95 12.15
N ILE A 70 0.39 -4.72 10.96
CA ILE A 70 -0.36 -4.60 9.71
C ILE A 70 -1.07 -5.91 9.35
N THR A 71 -0.41 -7.06 9.52
CA THR A 71 -1.00 -8.38 9.25
C THR A 71 -2.21 -8.63 10.14
N LEU A 72 -2.10 -8.35 11.44
CA LEU A 72 -3.21 -8.51 12.38
C LEU A 72 -4.33 -7.52 12.13
N LEU A 73 -4.00 -6.26 11.82
CA LEU A 73 -4.96 -5.23 11.45
C LEU A 73 -5.76 -5.67 10.22
N LEU A 74 -5.09 -6.03 9.13
CA LEU A 74 -5.75 -6.47 7.89
C LEU A 74 -6.48 -7.81 8.07
N ALA A 75 -6.05 -8.67 8.98
CA ALA A 75 -6.82 -9.86 9.36
C ALA A 75 -8.11 -9.50 10.12
N PHE A 76 -8.07 -8.43 10.92
CA PHE A 76 -9.16 -8.01 11.80
C PHE A 76 -10.23 -7.19 11.08
N LEU A 77 -9.85 -6.21 10.25
CA LEU A 77 -10.77 -5.25 9.61
C LEU A 77 -12.00 -5.91 8.93
N PRO A 78 -11.90 -7.04 8.21
CA PRO A 78 -13.06 -7.70 7.59
C PRO A 78 -14.15 -8.17 8.56
N ARG A 79 -13.84 -8.22 9.87
CA ARG A 79 -14.81 -8.58 10.92
C ARG A 79 -15.71 -7.41 11.34
N ILE A 80 -15.27 -6.17 11.12
CA ILE A 80 -15.98 -4.96 11.51
C ILE A 80 -16.56 -4.18 10.32
N GLU A 81 -16.42 -4.71 9.10
CA GLU A 81 -16.96 -4.11 7.88
C GLU A 81 -18.49 -4.23 7.83
N PRO A 82 -19.24 -3.10 7.77
CA PRO A 82 -20.70 -3.14 7.65
C PRO A 82 -21.19 -3.78 6.35
N ARG A 83 -20.50 -3.58 5.23
CA ARG A 83 -20.83 -4.17 3.90
C ARG A 83 -20.01 -5.44 3.64
N ARG A 84 -20.04 -6.39 4.57
CA ARG A 84 -19.16 -7.58 4.56
C ARG A 84 -19.27 -8.41 3.28
N GLU A 85 -20.46 -8.55 2.71
CA GLU A 85 -20.68 -9.31 1.47
C GLU A 85 -19.93 -8.71 0.28
N ASN A 86 -19.94 -7.38 0.14
CA ASN A 86 -19.20 -6.67 -0.90
C ASN A 86 -17.69 -6.81 -0.72
N LEU A 87 -17.22 -6.85 0.53
CA LEU A 87 -15.82 -7.13 0.83
C LEU A 87 -15.42 -8.56 0.46
N ILE A 88 -16.29 -9.56 0.69
CA ILE A 88 -16.06 -10.95 0.28
C ILE A 88 -15.97 -11.06 -1.24
N GLN A 89 -16.85 -10.37 -1.98
CA GLN A 89 -16.75 -10.27 -3.44
C GLN A 89 -15.45 -9.58 -3.90
N SER A 90 -14.90 -8.70 -3.05
CA SER A 90 -13.64 -8.00 -3.28
C SER A 90 -12.42 -8.72 -2.66
N ALA A 91 -12.55 -9.97 -2.20
CA ALA A 91 -11.51 -10.66 -1.42
C ALA A 91 -10.18 -10.78 -2.17
N GLY A 92 -10.21 -10.99 -3.49
CA GLY A 92 -8.99 -11.03 -4.31
C GLY A 92 -8.25 -9.69 -4.32
N ALA A 93 -8.97 -8.58 -4.43
CA ALA A 93 -8.39 -7.24 -4.37
C ALA A 93 -7.84 -6.95 -2.96
N TYR A 94 -8.59 -7.30 -1.91
CA TYR A 94 -8.16 -7.16 -0.52
C TYR A 94 -6.85 -7.91 -0.26
N GLN A 95 -6.79 -9.16 -0.71
CA GLN A 95 -5.61 -9.99 -0.54
C GLN A 95 -4.40 -9.44 -1.32
N ALA A 96 -4.61 -8.94 -2.54
CA ALA A 96 -3.54 -8.32 -3.32
C ALA A 96 -2.96 -7.07 -2.65
N VAL A 97 -3.81 -6.20 -2.09
CA VAL A 97 -3.38 -5.01 -1.34
C VAL A 97 -2.62 -5.40 -0.07
N TRP A 98 -3.11 -6.40 0.68
CA TRP A 98 -2.40 -6.93 1.85
C TRP A 98 -1.01 -7.43 1.47
N ILE A 99 -0.93 -8.35 0.50
CA ILE A 99 0.34 -8.94 0.03
C ILE A 99 1.29 -7.83 -0.45
N GLY A 100 0.76 -6.87 -1.22
CA GLY A 100 1.53 -5.73 -1.71
C GLY A 100 2.12 -4.90 -0.57
N ALA A 101 1.31 -4.58 0.45
CA ALA A 101 1.76 -3.80 1.60
C ALA A 101 2.85 -4.53 2.41
N VAL A 102 2.64 -5.81 2.77
CA VAL A 102 3.66 -6.57 3.54
C VAL A 102 4.94 -6.76 2.74
N THR A 103 4.84 -6.96 1.42
CA THR A 103 6.01 -7.06 0.54
C THR A 103 6.75 -5.73 0.45
N LEU A 104 6.06 -4.61 0.31
CA LEU A 104 6.65 -3.26 0.31
C LEU A 104 7.48 -3.02 1.58
N PHE A 105 6.88 -3.17 2.76
CA PHE A 105 7.58 -2.96 4.02
C PHE A 105 8.77 -3.91 4.18
N SER A 106 8.66 -5.15 3.70
CA SER A 106 9.75 -6.12 3.78
C SER A 106 10.92 -5.75 2.88
N LEU A 107 10.67 -5.32 1.64
CA LEU A 107 11.72 -4.88 0.72
C LEU A 107 12.43 -3.62 1.22
N LEU A 108 11.68 -2.65 1.75
CA LEU A 108 12.27 -1.47 2.39
C LEU A 108 13.11 -1.85 3.60
N HIS A 109 12.66 -2.81 4.41
CA HIS A 109 13.44 -3.28 5.56
C HIS A 109 14.75 -3.97 5.14
N LEU A 110 14.75 -4.77 4.08
CA LEU A 110 15.98 -5.35 3.53
C LEU A 110 16.97 -4.27 3.06
N ALA A 111 16.46 -3.19 2.46
CA ALA A 111 17.28 -2.02 2.09
C ALA A 111 17.86 -1.31 3.33
N ILE A 112 17.09 -1.18 4.41
CA ILE A 112 17.55 -0.64 5.70
C ILE A 112 18.68 -1.51 6.29
N ILE A 113 18.51 -2.84 6.32
CA ILE A 113 19.54 -3.76 6.84
C ILE A 113 20.82 -3.67 5.98
N SER A 114 20.68 -3.65 4.65
CA SER A 114 21.82 -3.50 3.75
C SER A 114 22.58 -2.20 4.04
N SER A 115 21.86 -1.09 4.21
CA SER A 115 22.47 0.20 4.58
C SER A 115 23.13 0.16 5.96
N ALA A 116 22.49 -0.48 6.95
CA ALA A 116 23.04 -0.65 8.29
C ALA A 116 24.36 -1.44 8.32
N LEU A 117 24.54 -2.38 7.39
CA LEU A 117 25.78 -3.16 7.23
C LEU A 117 26.87 -2.41 6.46
N GLY A 118 26.65 -1.14 6.11
CA GLY A 118 27.63 -0.28 5.45
C GLY A 118 27.57 -0.32 3.93
N HIS A 119 26.59 -1.00 3.32
CA HIS A 119 26.41 -0.95 1.88
C HIS A 119 25.81 0.39 1.45
N LYS A 120 26.28 0.91 0.31
CA LYS A 120 25.67 2.08 -0.33
C LYS A 120 24.34 1.65 -0.95
N VAL A 121 23.24 2.10 -0.36
CA VAL A 121 21.88 1.79 -0.82
C VAL A 121 21.25 3.06 -1.41
N PRO A 122 20.89 3.08 -2.71
CA PRO A 122 20.17 4.19 -3.29
C PRO A 122 18.71 4.18 -2.78
N MET A 123 18.49 4.76 -1.60
CA MET A 123 17.18 4.64 -0.91
C MET A 123 16.03 5.22 -1.73
N ASN A 124 16.25 6.33 -2.44
CA ASN A 124 15.24 6.93 -3.32
C ASN A 124 14.81 5.99 -4.45
N LEU A 125 15.75 5.24 -5.04
CA LEU A 125 15.43 4.23 -6.06
C LEU A 125 14.54 3.13 -5.47
N TRP A 126 14.93 2.56 -4.33
CA TRP A 126 14.16 1.49 -3.67
C TRP A 126 12.78 1.96 -3.23
N ALA A 127 12.68 3.15 -2.64
CA ALA A 127 11.41 3.76 -2.27
C ALA A 127 10.52 3.97 -3.50
N GLY A 128 11.03 4.59 -4.55
CA GLY A 128 10.27 4.87 -5.77
C GLY A 128 9.79 3.59 -6.49
N LEU A 129 10.65 2.58 -6.63
CA LEU A 129 10.30 1.29 -7.25
C LEU A 129 9.24 0.53 -6.44
N THR A 130 9.44 0.40 -5.13
CA THR A 130 8.52 -0.39 -4.30
C THR A 130 7.18 0.31 -4.13
N VAL A 131 7.16 1.63 -3.86
CA VAL A 131 5.93 2.42 -3.77
C VAL A 131 5.22 2.46 -5.12
N GLY A 132 5.96 2.64 -6.22
CA GLY A 132 5.40 2.61 -7.58
C GLY A 132 4.73 1.28 -7.90
N LEU A 133 5.38 0.16 -7.57
CA LEU A 133 4.81 -1.17 -7.73
C LEU A 133 3.52 -1.35 -6.91
N LEU A 134 3.47 -0.83 -5.68
CA LEU A 134 2.26 -0.89 -4.85
C LEU A 134 1.10 -0.14 -5.52
N PHE A 135 1.33 1.04 -6.08
CA PHE A 135 0.32 1.79 -6.83
C PHE A 135 -0.14 1.05 -8.09
N VAL A 136 0.76 0.37 -8.80
CA VAL A 136 0.39 -0.50 -9.94
C VAL A 136 -0.53 -1.63 -9.49
N VAL A 137 -0.20 -2.31 -8.39
CA VAL A 137 -1.03 -3.41 -7.84
C VAL A 137 -2.40 -2.89 -7.42
N ILE A 138 -2.46 -1.80 -6.65
CA ILE A 138 -3.72 -1.18 -6.23
C ILE A 138 -4.53 -0.77 -7.45
N GLY A 139 -3.93 -0.05 -8.41
CA GLY A 139 -4.59 0.43 -9.61
C GLY A 139 -5.20 -0.69 -10.45
N ARG A 140 -4.48 -1.81 -10.58
CA ARG A 140 -4.93 -3.01 -11.31
C ARG A 140 -6.19 -3.65 -10.71
N VAL A 141 -6.33 -3.62 -9.38
CA VAL A 141 -7.47 -4.29 -8.69
C VAL A 141 -8.60 -3.34 -8.34
N LEU A 142 -8.36 -2.02 -8.29
CA LEU A 142 -9.31 -1.04 -7.76
C LEU A 142 -10.67 -1.07 -8.47
N GLY A 143 -10.68 -1.19 -9.80
CA GLY A 143 -11.91 -1.26 -10.59
C GLY A 143 -12.74 -2.53 -10.40
N LYS A 144 -12.23 -3.53 -9.66
CA LYS A 144 -12.94 -4.79 -9.33
C LYS A 144 -13.54 -4.77 -7.92
N VAL A 145 -13.25 -3.74 -7.13
CA VAL A 145 -13.72 -3.62 -5.75
C VAL A 145 -15.19 -3.21 -5.76
N LYS A 146 -16.02 -3.90 -4.96
CA LYS A 146 -17.42 -3.54 -4.71
C LYS A 146 -17.54 -2.56 -3.54
N SER A 147 -18.61 -1.77 -3.51
CA SER A 147 -18.79 -0.70 -2.52
C SER A 147 -18.69 -1.19 -1.08
N ASN A 148 -17.71 -0.72 -0.33
CA ASN A 148 -17.46 -1.09 1.07
C ASN A 148 -16.81 0.07 1.84
N TYR A 149 -16.82 -0.01 3.17
CA TYR A 149 -16.31 1.07 4.00
C TYR A 149 -14.81 0.96 4.30
N LEU A 150 -14.13 -0.14 3.96
CA LEU A 150 -12.69 -0.32 4.21
C LEU A 150 -11.79 0.05 3.04
N MET A 151 -12.12 -0.41 1.83
CA MET A 151 -11.27 -0.32 0.64
C MET A 151 -11.91 0.49 -0.46
N GLY A 152 -11.12 1.39 -1.05
CA GLY A 152 -11.51 2.14 -2.24
C GLY A 152 -11.52 3.66 -2.02
N ILE A 153 -12.00 4.37 -3.03
CA ILE A 153 -12.18 5.82 -3.04
C ILE A 153 -13.54 6.12 -2.42
N ARG A 154 -13.53 6.51 -1.13
CA ARG A 154 -14.72 6.65 -0.27
C ARG A 154 -15.11 8.11 -0.12
N THR A 155 -15.93 8.59 -1.05
CA THR A 155 -16.57 9.90 -0.98
C THR A 155 -18.04 9.71 -0.61
N PRO A 156 -18.76 10.76 -0.15
CA PRO A 156 -20.20 10.66 0.11
C PRO A 156 -20.98 10.10 -1.10
N TRP A 157 -20.52 10.41 -2.31
CA TRP A 157 -21.12 10.03 -3.58
C TRP A 157 -20.87 8.57 -3.96
N THR A 158 -19.63 8.10 -3.85
CA THR A 158 -19.32 6.69 -4.14
C THR A 158 -19.96 5.74 -3.13
N LEU A 159 -20.15 6.19 -1.88
CA LEU A 159 -20.80 5.36 -0.85
C LEU A 159 -22.33 5.29 -1.01
N SER A 160 -22.95 6.27 -1.69
CA SER A 160 -24.40 6.36 -1.91
C SER A 160 -24.86 5.89 -3.30
N SER A 161 -23.95 5.75 -4.28
CA SER A 161 -24.27 5.34 -5.65
C SER A 161 -23.28 4.29 -6.14
N GLU A 162 -23.80 3.11 -6.50
CA GLU A 162 -23.00 2.05 -7.14
C GLU A 162 -22.44 2.49 -8.50
N TYR A 163 -23.21 3.29 -9.26
CA TYR A 163 -22.73 3.86 -10.52
C TYR A 163 -21.52 4.78 -10.30
N SER A 164 -21.62 5.71 -9.33
CA SER A 164 -20.50 6.58 -8.95
C SER A 164 -19.30 5.78 -8.46
N TRP A 165 -19.53 4.74 -7.66
CA TRP A 165 -18.50 3.83 -7.20
C TRP A 165 -17.73 3.22 -8.38
N GLU A 166 -18.43 2.57 -9.33
CA GLU A 166 -17.80 1.87 -10.44
C GLU A 166 -17.05 2.81 -11.39
N VAL A 167 -17.63 3.95 -11.74
CA VAL A 167 -16.98 4.95 -12.62
C VAL A 167 -15.71 5.50 -11.97
N THR A 168 -15.80 5.89 -10.69
CA THR A 168 -14.68 6.48 -9.95
C THR A 168 -13.55 5.48 -9.76
N HIS A 169 -13.85 4.23 -9.39
CA HIS A 169 -12.83 3.21 -9.15
C HIS A 169 -12.15 2.74 -10.44
N ARG A 170 -12.88 2.72 -11.58
CA ARG A 170 -12.30 2.41 -12.88
C ARG A 170 -11.31 3.47 -13.33
N LEU A 171 -11.66 4.75 -13.18
CA LEU A 171 -10.75 5.85 -13.48
C LEU A 171 -9.58 5.88 -12.49
N GLY A 172 -9.87 5.89 -11.20
CA GLY A 172 -8.87 5.91 -10.14
C GLY A 172 -7.87 4.77 -10.27
N GLY A 173 -8.33 3.57 -10.67
CA GLY A 173 -7.47 2.42 -10.91
C GLY A 173 -6.47 2.65 -12.04
N ARG A 174 -6.93 3.21 -13.17
CA ARG A 174 -6.05 3.57 -14.30
C ARG A 174 -5.06 4.67 -13.91
N LEU A 175 -5.53 5.69 -13.20
CA LEU A 175 -4.68 6.80 -12.74
C LEU A 175 -3.60 6.31 -11.77
N MET A 176 -3.96 5.49 -10.78
CA MET A 176 -2.99 4.90 -9.84
C MET A 176 -1.99 3.98 -10.54
N MET A 177 -2.43 3.20 -11.53
CA MET A 177 -1.52 2.35 -12.29
C MET A 177 -0.53 3.18 -13.11
N ALA A 178 -1.01 4.19 -13.85
CA ALA A 178 -0.15 5.10 -14.61
C ALA A 178 0.83 5.85 -13.71
N PHE A 179 0.35 6.33 -12.56
CA PHE A 179 1.15 6.99 -11.55
C PHE A 179 2.23 6.08 -10.94
N GLY A 180 1.90 4.83 -10.62
CA GLY A 180 2.86 3.86 -10.11
C GLY A 180 3.98 3.54 -11.12
N VAL A 181 3.62 3.42 -12.41
CA VAL A 181 4.61 3.27 -13.50
C VAL A 181 5.47 4.53 -13.60
N ALA A 182 4.87 5.72 -13.64
CA ALA A 182 5.60 6.98 -13.71
C ALA A 182 6.57 7.16 -12.54
N LEU A 183 6.14 6.81 -11.31
CA LEU A 183 6.98 6.90 -10.12
C LEU A 183 8.18 5.94 -10.20
N ALA A 184 7.96 4.70 -10.64
CA ALA A 184 9.03 3.73 -10.85
C ALA A 184 10.00 4.19 -11.95
N THR A 185 9.49 4.77 -13.04
CA THR A 185 10.32 5.36 -14.10
C THR A 185 11.14 6.52 -13.58
N LEU A 186 10.54 7.47 -12.85
CA LEU A 186 11.26 8.60 -12.24
C LEU A 186 12.39 8.13 -11.32
N ALA A 187 12.16 7.06 -10.55
CA ALA A 187 13.17 6.47 -9.68
C ALA A 187 14.37 5.90 -10.46
N LEU A 188 14.13 5.34 -11.65
CA LEU A 188 15.17 4.78 -12.53
C LEU A 188 16.00 5.84 -13.27
N LEU A 189 15.50 7.08 -13.38
CA LEU A 189 16.17 8.16 -14.09
C LEU A 189 17.26 8.88 -13.27
N ASP A 190 17.47 8.47 -12.01
CA ASP A 190 18.46 9.03 -11.07
C ASP A 190 18.42 10.58 -10.99
N LEU A 191 17.20 11.13 -11.05
CA LEU A 191 16.98 12.56 -10.94
C LEU A 191 17.17 13.04 -9.49
N PRO A 192 17.44 14.35 -9.29
CA PRO A 192 17.42 14.95 -7.96
C PRO A 192 16.15 14.55 -7.19
N GLY A 193 16.29 14.14 -5.94
CA GLY A 193 15.21 13.47 -5.21
C GLY A 193 13.94 14.31 -5.01
N TRP A 194 14.02 15.64 -5.14
CA TRP A 194 12.85 16.51 -5.15
C TRP A 194 11.90 16.24 -6.34
N TRP A 195 12.38 15.73 -7.47
CA TRP A 195 11.52 15.29 -8.57
C TRP A 195 10.70 14.07 -8.20
N LEU A 196 11.31 13.10 -7.51
CA LEU A 196 10.62 11.91 -7.03
C LEU A 196 9.58 12.28 -5.97
N TRP A 197 9.98 13.08 -4.97
CA TRP A 197 9.09 13.55 -3.91
C TRP A 197 7.97 14.46 -4.42
N GLY A 198 8.31 15.45 -5.24
CA GLY A 198 7.34 16.35 -5.85
C GLY A 198 6.39 15.63 -6.80
N GLY A 199 6.90 14.70 -7.60
CA GLY A 199 6.09 13.81 -8.44
C GLY A 199 5.15 12.94 -7.62
N MET A 200 5.64 12.36 -6.51
CA MET A 200 4.83 11.55 -5.61
C MET A 200 3.70 12.37 -4.97
N VAL A 201 4.03 13.47 -4.30
CA VAL A 201 3.06 14.31 -3.59
C VAL A 201 2.09 14.96 -4.56
N GLY A 202 2.60 15.59 -5.62
CA GLY A 202 1.78 16.24 -6.65
C GLY A 202 0.86 15.27 -7.37
N GLY A 203 1.38 14.10 -7.77
CA GLY A 203 0.58 13.06 -8.41
C GLY A 203 -0.54 12.54 -7.52
N LEU A 204 -0.30 12.38 -6.21
CA LEU A 204 -1.33 11.98 -5.26
C LEU A 204 -2.45 13.03 -5.14
N PHE A 205 -2.09 14.32 -5.01
CA PHE A 205 -3.09 15.40 -4.99
C PHE A 205 -3.91 15.45 -6.29
N LEU A 206 -3.26 15.25 -7.44
CA LEU A 206 -3.96 15.18 -8.73
C LEU A 206 -4.94 14.01 -8.79
N ILE A 207 -4.54 12.82 -8.35
CA ILE A 207 -5.42 11.64 -8.32
C ILE A 207 -6.60 11.87 -7.37
N ILE A 208 -6.34 12.40 -6.17
CA ILE A 208 -7.38 12.71 -5.18
C ILE A 208 -8.36 13.72 -5.77
N GLY A 209 -7.88 14.84 -6.32
CA GLY A 209 -8.72 15.86 -6.94
C GLY A 209 -9.54 15.31 -8.11
N ALA A 210 -8.91 14.58 -9.03
CA ALA A 210 -9.58 14.00 -10.19
C ALA A 210 -10.67 13.00 -9.78
N THR A 211 -10.37 12.10 -8.84
CA THR A 211 -11.33 11.10 -8.38
C THR A 211 -12.47 11.70 -7.56
N PHE A 212 -12.22 12.76 -6.80
CA PHE A 212 -13.26 13.51 -6.08
C PHE A 212 -14.21 14.25 -7.04
N VAL A 213 -13.69 14.90 -8.07
CA VAL A 213 -14.52 15.57 -9.09
C VAL A 213 -15.36 14.54 -9.85
N VAL A 214 -14.75 13.41 -10.22
CA VAL A 214 -15.43 12.36 -11.00
C VAL A 214 -16.48 11.64 -10.16
N SER A 215 -16.25 11.41 -8.87
CA SER A 215 -17.27 10.80 -8.01
C SER A 215 -18.51 11.66 -7.88
N TYR A 216 -18.37 12.97 -7.69
CA TYR A 216 -19.50 13.90 -7.69
C TYR A 216 -20.25 13.90 -9.03
N ARG A 217 -19.51 14.04 -10.15
CA ARG A 217 -20.10 14.09 -11.49
C ARG A 217 -20.84 12.81 -11.84
N ALA A 218 -20.24 11.65 -11.56
CA ALA A 218 -20.87 10.36 -11.82
C ALA A 218 -22.14 10.17 -10.97
N TRP A 219 -22.11 10.56 -9.70
CA TRP A 219 -23.29 10.53 -8.84
C TRP A 219 -24.40 11.47 -9.30
N LYS A 220 -24.05 12.67 -9.78
CA LYS A 220 -25.04 13.63 -10.29
C LYS A 220 -25.77 13.12 -11.54
N HIS A 221 -25.12 12.31 -12.35
CA HIS A 221 -25.68 11.73 -13.58
C HIS A 221 -26.05 10.25 -13.42
N ASP A 222 -26.26 9.78 -12.19
CA ASP A 222 -26.68 8.40 -11.94
C ASP A 222 -28.08 8.15 -12.53
N PRO A 223 -28.23 7.26 -13.54
CA PRO A 223 -29.51 6.99 -14.19
C PRO A 223 -30.59 6.44 -13.25
N SER A 224 -30.18 5.82 -12.13
CA SER A 224 -31.11 5.27 -11.13
C SER A 224 -31.68 6.33 -10.19
N ARG A 225 -31.16 7.57 -10.24
CA ARG A 225 -31.65 8.69 -9.45
C ARG A 225 -32.82 9.40 -10.12
N SER A 226 -32.77 9.60 -11.43
CA SER A 226 -33.83 10.26 -12.20
C SER A 226 -35.15 9.47 -12.25
N SER A 227 -35.15 8.21 -11.80
CA SER A 227 -36.36 7.38 -11.69
C SER A 227 -36.96 7.36 -10.27
N ARG A 228 -36.34 8.03 -9.30
CA ARG A 228 -36.79 8.11 -7.89
C ARG A 228 -37.30 9.51 -7.49
N GLU A 229 -37.01 10.52 -8.30
CA GLU A 229 -37.54 11.89 -8.19
C GLU A 229 -38.75 12.03 -9.13
#